data_AF-D6TS18-F1
#
_entry.id   AF-D6TS18-F1
#
_cell.length_a   1.000
_cell.length_b   1.000
_cell.length_c   1.000
_cell.angle_alpha   90.00
_cell.angle_beta   90.00
_cell.angle_gamma   90.00
#
_symmetry.space_group_name_H-M   'P 1'
#
loop_
_entity.id
_entity.type
_entity.pdbx_description
1 polymer ?
#
loop_
_entity_poly.entity_id
_entity_poly.type
_entity_poly.pdbx_seq_one_letter_code
_entity_poly.pdbx_strand_id
1 'polypeptide(L)'
;MSKFLYTYLSKTSDQAGTGATMYQVWFGETTHLHDSSPSYFANGRTAWLAVPSGAGLDVVGNVVSLSQSGSTTVKVYGRPTGSDTYQIGDAPNGALFVSGLTATDDSNNLWYEINYNHRQAWVPATVVTVIKAPGGKYHPW
;
A
#
# COMPACT_ATOMS: atom_id res chain seq x y z
N MET A 1 -2.64 15.03 -11.54
CA MET A 1 -3.08 13.62 -11.36
C MET A 1 -1.99 12.93 -10.56
N SER A 2 -2.25 12.54 -9.31
CA SER A 2 -1.29 11.71 -8.56
C SER A 2 -1.31 10.30 -9.15
N LYS A 3 -0.14 9.76 -9.44
CA LYS A 3 0.04 8.36 -9.85
C LYS A 3 0.36 7.58 -8.59
N PHE A 4 -0.38 6.53 -8.29
CA PHE A 4 -0.01 5.63 -7.21
C PHE A 4 0.77 4.42 -7.74
N LEU A 5 1.49 3.75 -6.85
CA LEU A 5 2.34 2.63 -7.20
C LEU A 5 1.78 1.36 -6.55
N TYR A 6 1.71 0.28 -7.34
CA TYR A 6 1.28 -1.02 -6.84
C TYR A 6 2.33 -2.08 -7.12
N THR A 7 2.45 -3.00 -6.17
CA THR A 7 3.06 -4.31 -6.40
C THR A 7 1.94 -5.33 -6.42
N TYR A 8 2.18 -6.48 -7.05
CA TYR A 8 1.19 -7.54 -7.16
C TYR A 8 1.74 -8.86 -6.65
N LEU A 9 0.85 -9.66 -6.08
CA LEU A 9 1.11 -11.02 -5.59
C LEU A 9 0.89 -12.05 -6.70
N SER A 10 -0.09 -11.79 -7.56
CA SER A 10 -0.49 -12.66 -8.67
C SER A 10 -1.13 -11.84 -9.79
N LYS A 11 -1.25 -12.43 -10.98
CA LYS A 11 -1.99 -11.86 -12.10
C LYS A 11 -2.73 -12.93 -12.91
N THR A 12 -3.89 -12.60 -13.44
CA THR A 12 -4.70 -13.47 -14.30
C THR A 12 -5.41 -12.65 -15.37
N SER A 13 -5.90 -13.28 -16.43
CA SER A 13 -6.85 -12.63 -17.35
C SER A 13 -8.17 -12.37 -16.63
N ASP A 14 -8.81 -11.25 -16.96
CA ASP A 14 -10.17 -10.95 -16.50
C ASP A 14 -11.17 -11.99 -17.00
N GLN A 15 -12.00 -12.50 -16.08
CA GLN A 15 -13.01 -13.52 -16.37
C GLN A 15 -14.19 -12.97 -17.19
N ALA A 16 -14.44 -11.65 -17.15
CA ALA A 16 -15.49 -11.04 -17.95
C ALA A 16 -15.12 -10.90 -19.45
N GLY A 17 -13.91 -11.31 -19.85
CA GLY A 17 -13.49 -11.31 -21.26
C GLY A 17 -13.23 -9.91 -21.82
N THR A 18 -13.06 -8.90 -20.97
CA THR A 18 -12.85 -7.50 -21.38
C THR A 18 -11.48 -7.23 -22.00
N GLY A 19 -10.57 -8.23 -21.96
CA GLY A 19 -9.17 -8.07 -22.33
C GLY A 19 -8.33 -7.39 -21.24
N ALA A 20 -8.91 -7.12 -20.07
CA ALA A 20 -8.17 -6.64 -18.92
C ALA A 20 -7.30 -7.74 -18.29
N THR A 21 -6.19 -7.34 -17.66
CA THR A 21 -5.42 -8.20 -16.76
C THR A 21 -5.81 -7.86 -15.33
N MET A 22 -6.16 -8.85 -14.52
CA MET A 22 -6.40 -8.69 -13.10
C MET A 22 -5.11 -8.89 -12.32
N TYR A 23 -4.81 -7.97 -11.40
CA TYR A 23 -3.65 -8.03 -10.52
C TYR A 23 -4.10 -8.12 -9.07
N GLN A 24 -3.59 -9.11 -8.33
CA GLN A 24 -3.86 -9.21 -6.90
C GLN A 24 -2.89 -8.31 -6.14
N VAL A 25 -3.42 -7.31 -5.42
CA VAL A 25 -2.63 -6.30 -4.71
C VAL A 25 -3.06 -6.23 -3.25
N TRP A 26 -2.20 -5.67 -2.39
CA TRP A 26 -2.63 -5.22 -1.06
C TRP A 26 -3.36 -3.88 -1.18
N PHE A 27 -4.46 -3.75 -0.44
CA PHE A 27 -5.36 -2.61 -0.48
C PHE A 27 -5.94 -2.35 0.91
N GLY A 28 -6.18 -1.08 1.24
CA GLY A 28 -6.86 -0.70 2.49
C GLY A 28 -8.36 -0.64 2.27
N GLU A 29 -9.14 -1.47 2.96
CA GLU A 29 -10.60 -1.48 2.83
C GLU A 29 -11.26 -0.90 4.09
N THR A 30 -12.12 0.10 3.91
CA THR A 30 -12.89 0.71 5.00
C THR A 30 -14.06 -0.18 5.40
N THR A 31 -13.80 -1.20 6.22
CA THR A 31 -14.82 -2.14 6.70
C THR A 31 -15.57 -1.66 7.94
N HIS A 32 -15.15 -0.53 8.52
CA HIS A 32 -15.66 -0.02 9.81
C HIS A 32 -16.80 0.99 9.68
N LEU A 33 -17.41 1.15 8.50
CA LEU A 33 -18.53 2.09 8.30
C LEU A 33 -19.85 1.63 8.94
N HIS A 34 -19.96 0.33 9.26
CA HIS A 34 -21.18 -0.27 9.79
C HIS A 34 -21.01 -0.77 11.24
N ASP A 35 -19.90 -0.45 11.88
CA ASP A 35 -19.67 -0.77 13.29
C ASP A 35 -20.56 0.07 14.20
N SER A 36 -20.72 -0.35 15.46
CA SER A 36 -21.45 0.42 16.48
C SER A 36 -20.89 1.83 16.69
N SER A 37 -19.59 2.01 16.43
CA SER A 37 -18.89 3.29 16.34
C SER A 37 -18.23 3.41 14.96
N PRO A 38 -18.94 3.94 13.94
CA PRO A 38 -18.43 3.99 12.58
C PRO A 38 -17.14 4.80 12.43
N SER A 39 -16.24 4.39 11.53
CA SER A 39 -15.04 5.14 11.20
C SER A 39 -14.55 4.91 9.77
N TYR A 40 -13.68 5.81 9.28
CA TYR A 40 -12.96 5.65 8.00
C TYR A 40 -11.70 4.78 8.12
N PHE A 41 -11.49 4.13 9.27
CA PHE A 41 -10.36 3.23 9.47
C PHE A 41 -10.39 2.10 8.45
N ALA A 42 -9.23 1.77 7.88
CA ALA A 42 -9.12 0.76 6.85
C ALA A 42 -8.23 -0.42 7.28
N ASN A 43 -8.65 -1.63 6.93
CA ASN A 43 -7.84 -2.84 7.13
C ASN A 43 -7.18 -3.28 5.81
N GLY A 44 -5.92 -3.68 5.90
CA GLY A 44 -5.17 -4.21 4.79
C GLY A 44 -5.73 -5.57 4.38
N ARG A 45 -6.19 -5.67 3.13
CA ARG A 45 -6.71 -6.90 2.51
C ARG A 45 -6.18 -7.04 1.10
N THR A 46 -6.23 -8.25 0.56
CA THR A 46 -5.93 -8.44 -0.86
C THR A 46 -7.17 -8.14 -1.69
N ALA A 47 -6.96 -7.46 -2.81
CA ALA A 47 -8.00 -7.16 -3.79
C ALA A 47 -7.49 -7.45 -5.20
N TRP A 48 -8.41 -7.74 -6.12
CA TRP A 48 -8.07 -7.84 -7.53
C TRP A 48 -8.39 -6.54 -8.24
N LEU A 49 -7.37 -5.94 -8.85
CA LEU A 49 -7.49 -4.74 -9.66
C LEU A 49 -7.51 -5.12 -11.14
N ALA A 50 -8.60 -4.81 -11.83
CA ALA A 50 -8.71 -4.99 -13.27
C ALA A 50 -8.01 -3.84 -14.01
N VAL A 51 -7.10 -4.19 -14.91
CA VAL A 51 -6.26 -3.24 -15.65
C VAL A 51 -6.51 -3.39 -17.15
N PRO A 52 -6.98 -2.34 -17.84
CA PRO A 52 -7.12 -2.35 -19.29
C PRO A 52 -5.78 -2.57 -20.00
N SER A 53 -5.82 -3.27 -21.13
CA SER A 53 -4.64 -3.45 -21.98
C SER A 53 -4.07 -2.10 -22.43
N GLY A 54 -2.74 -1.96 -22.34
CA GLY A 54 -2.03 -0.73 -22.71
C GLY A 54 -2.06 0.40 -21.67
N ALA A 55 -2.77 0.24 -20.55
CA ALA A 55 -2.85 1.28 -19.52
C ALA A 55 -1.65 1.29 -18.54
N GLY A 56 -0.84 0.23 -18.52
CA GLY A 56 0.33 0.12 -17.63
C GLY A 56 1.55 0.91 -18.14
N LEU A 57 2.14 1.74 -17.28
CA LEU A 57 3.41 2.45 -17.52
C LEU A 57 4.50 1.86 -16.63
N ASP A 58 5.78 1.91 -17.01
CA ASP A 58 6.87 1.54 -16.11
C ASP A 58 7.16 2.70 -15.15
N VAL A 59 7.10 2.47 -13.83
CA VAL A 59 7.61 3.43 -12.83
C VAL A 59 8.52 2.71 -11.84
N VAL A 60 9.51 3.46 -11.37
CA VAL A 60 10.56 3.00 -10.48
C VAL A 60 10.14 3.25 -9.04
N GLY A 61 10.09 2.20 -8.23
CA GLY A 61 9.86 2.26 -6.79
C GLY A 61 10.43 1.04 -6.08
N ASN A 62 10.62 1.15 -4.77
CA ASN A 62 11.08 0.05 -3.92
C ASN A 62 9.90 -0.83 -3.53
N VAL A 63 10.02 -2.15 -3.68
CA VAL A 63 9.06 -3.04 -3.03
C VAL A 63 9.42 -3.14 -1.56
N VAL A 64 8.48 -2.76 -0.70
CA VAL A 64 8.61 -2.81 0.75
C VAL A 64 7.70 -3.89 1.33
N SER A 65 8.21 -4.66 2.29
CA SER A 65 7.41 -5.53 3.14
C SER A 65 7.30 -4.94 4.53
N LEU A 66 6.09 -5.00 5.08
CA LEU A 66 5.77 -4.47 6.40
C LEU A 66 5.87 -5.56 7.45
N SER A 67 6.56 -5.28 8.56
CA SER A 67 6.66 -6.19 9.69
C SER A 67 6.87 -5.44 11.00
N GLN A 68 6.07 -5.75 12.01
CA GLN A 68 6.24 -5.22 13.37
C GLN A 68 6.33 -6.36 14.38
N SER A 69 7.43 -6.39 15.12
CA SER A 69 7.63 -7.38 16.19
C SER A 69 6.60 -7.19 17.31
N GLY A 70 6.06 -8.29 17.82
CA GLY A 70 5.06 -8.28 18.88
C GLY A 70 3.64 -7.83 18.46
N SER A 71 3.41 -7.60 17.17
CA SER A 71 2.09 -7.28 16.60
C SER A 71 1.79 -8.17 15.40
N THR A 72 0.50 -8.38 15.11
CA THR A 72 0.04 -9.04 13.87
C THR A 72 -0.15 -8.05 12.72
N THR A 73 -0.23 -6.76 13.04
CA THR A 73 -0.44 -5.67 12.10
C THR A 73 0.57 -4.54 12.29
N VAL A 74 0.71 -3.75 11.23
CA VAL A 74 1.51 -2.54 11.15
C VAL A 74 0.56 -1.36 10.98
N LYS A 75 0.74 -0.34 11.82
CA LYS A 75 -0.03 0.91 11.73
C LYS A 75 0.32 1.68 10.46
N VAL A 76 -0.70 2.17 9.77
CA VAL A 76 -0.60 3.00 8.56
C VAL A 76 -1.14 4.39 8.86
N TYR A 77 -0.37 5.41 8.49
CA TYR A 77 -0.67 6.80 8.84
C TYR A 77 -0.96 7.65 7.60
N GLY A 78 -1.87 8.62 7.74
CA GLY A 78 -2.16 9.60 6.68
C GLY A 78 -1.06 10.66 6.53
N ARG A 79 -0.13 10.74 7.49
CA ARG A 79 1.02 11.65 7.51
C ARG A 79 2.23 10.95 8.15
N PRO A 80 3.47 11.34 7.83
CA PRO A 80 4.67 10.75 8.44
C PRO A 80 4.84 11.26 9.87
N THR A 81 4.11 10.68 10.81
CA THR A 81 4.16 11.02 12.25
C THR A 81 3.78 9.81 13.08
N GLY A 82 4.41 9.64 14.24
CA GLY A 82 4.11 8.55 15.18
C GLY A 82 2.85 8.78 16.03
N SER A 83 2.06 9.82 15.76
CA SER A 83 0.83 10.12 16.50
C SER A 83 -0.34 9.28 15.98
N ASP A 84 -0.98 8.54 16.90
CA ASP A 84 -2.15 7.71 16.61
C ASP A 84 -3.36 8.51 16.09
N THR A 85 -3.40 9.83 16.31
CA THR A 85 -4.42 10.72 15.71
C THR A 85 -4.40 10.71 14.18
N TYR A 86 -3.24 10.39 13.58
CA TYR A 86 -3.08 10.30 12.13
C TYR A 86 -3.09 8.87 11.61
N GLN A 87 -3.34 7.87 12.46
CA GLN A 87 -3.53 6.49 12.02
C GLN A 87 -4.81 6.41 11.20
N ILE A 88 -4.70 5.89 9.97
CA ILE A 88 -5.84 5.73 9.04
C ILE A 88 -6.18 4.26 8.80
N GLY A 89 -5.37 3.34 9.30
CA GLY A 89 -5.59 1.92 9.13
C GLY A 89 -4.43 1.07 9.62
N ASP A 90 -4.57 -0.23 9.38
CA ASP A 90 -3.58 -1.24 9.71
C ASP A 90 -3.37 -2.21 8.54
N ALA A 91 -2.12 -2.55 8.24
CA ALA A 91 -1.78 -3.59 7.28
C ALA A 91 -1.26 -4.84 8.01
N PRO A 92 -1.58 -6.07 7.56
CA PRO A 92 -1.03 -7.27 8.18
C PRO A 92 0.49 -7.37 7.98
N ASN A 93 1.18 -8.04 8.91
CA ASN A 93 2.58 -8.41 8.71
C ASN A 93 2.76 -9.21 7.41
N GLY A 94 3.82 -8.90 6.66
CA GLY A 94 4.11 -9.45 5.34
C GLY A 94 3.38 -8.75 4.19
N ALA A 95 2.57 -7.71 4.47
CA ALA A 95 1.96 -6.92 3.41
C ALA A 95 3.03 -6.24 2.54
N LEU A 96 2.81 -6.28 1.22
CA LEU A 96 3.74 -5.74 0.22
C LEU A 96 3.17 -4.49 -0.41
N PHE A 97 3.97 -3.43 -0.44
CA PHE A 97 3.64 -2.16 -1.10
C PHE A 97 4.81 -1.71 -1.98
N VAL A 98 4.55 -0.74 -2.85
CA VAL A 98 5.62 -0.01 -3.54
C VAL A 98 5.76 1.35 -2.88
N SER A 99 7.01 1.74 -2.62
CA SER A 99 7.38 3.05 -2.14
C SER A 99 8.17 3.80 -3.20
N GLY A 100 7.61 4.90 -3.71
CA GLY A 100 8.28 5.80 -4.64
C GLY A 100 8.97 6.97 -3.93
N LEU A 101 8.56 7.26 -2.70
CA LEU A 101 9.01 8.41 -1.93
C LEU A 101 9.33 8.03 -0.48
N THR A 102 10.30 8.73 0.08
CA THR A 102 10.53 8.77 1.53
C THR A 102 10.32 10.18 2.07
N ALA A 103 9.98 10.27 3.35
CA ALA A 103 9.90 11.52 4.08
C ALA A 103 10.56 11.38 5.44
N THR A 104 10.81 12.51 6.08
CA THR A 104 11.35 12.59 7.43
C THR A 104 10.39 13.41 8.28
N ASP A 105 10.09 12.93 9.49
CA ASP A 105 9.26 13.68 10.44
C ASP A 105 10.07 14.75 11.19
N ASP A 106 9.41 15.55 12.03
CA ASP A 106 10.05 16.61 12.82
C ASP A 106 11.11 16.08 13.81
N SER A 107 11.12 14.77 14.08
CA SER A 107 12.08 14.08 14.94
C SER A 107 13.20 13.38 14.16
N ASN A 108 13.32 13.66 12.86
CA ASN A 108 14.28 13.03 11.95
C ASN A 108 14.11 11.51 11.73
N ASN A 109 12.95 10.93 12.03
CA ASN A 109 12.69 9.53 11.69
C ASN A 109 12.35 9.40 10.21
N LEU A 110 12.86 8.35 9.56
CA LEU A 110 12.57 8.04 8.16
C LEU A 110 11.20 7.35 8.01
N TRP A 111 10.45 7.73 6.99
CA TRP A 111 9.14 7.19 6.63
C TRP A 111 9.12 6.80 5.15
N TYR A 112 8.43 5.71 4.85
CA TYR A 112 8.18 5.24 3.49
C TYR A 112 6.75 5.55 3.09
N GLU A 113 6.60 6.15 1.91
CA GLU A 113 5.30 6.28 1.25
C GLU A 113 4.79 4.90 0.85
N ILE A 114 3.52 4.63 1.07
CA ILE A 114 2.79 3.52 0.47
C ILE A 114 1.47 4.04 -0.12
N ASN A 115 0.95 3.32 -1.11
CA ASN A 115 -0.44 3.51 -1.51
C ASN A 115 -1.36 2.63 -0.68
N TYR A 116 -2.24 3.26 0.09
CA TYR A 116 -3.18 2.58 0.95
C TYR A 116 -4.58 3.19 0.75
N ASN A 117 -5.53 2.37 0.31
CA ASN A 117 -6.90 2.80 -0.03
C ASN A 117 -6.95 3.92 -1.09
N HIS A 118 -6.17 3.79 -2.18
CA HIS A 118 -6.01 4.80 -3.25
C HIS A 118 -5.57 6.19 -2.74
N ARG A 119 -4.79 6.21 -1.67
CA ARG A 119 -4.30 7.44 -1.06
C ARG A 119 -2.85 7.24 -0.68
N GLN A 120 -2.14 8.36 -0.70
CA GLN A 120 -0.80 8.42 -0.16
C GLN A 120 -0.88 8.21 1.35
N ALA A 121 -0.11 7.25 1.85
CA ALA A 121 -0.02 6.91 3.25
C ALA A 121 1.43 6.62 3.62
N TRP A 122 1.69 6.46 4.93
CA TRP A 122 3.03 6.43 5.46
C TRP A 122 3.19 5.34 6.51
N VAL A 123 4.34 4.70 6.49
CA VAL A 123 4.80 3.73 7.49
C VAL A 123 6.22 4.07 7.92
N PRO A 124 6.59 3.88 9.20
CA PRO A 124 7.93 4.21 9.66
C PRO A 124 8.96 3.23 9.09
N ALA A 125 10.19 3.69 8.88
CA ALA A 125 11.27 2.83 8.38
C ALA A 125 11.58 1.63 9.30
N THR A 126 11.26 1.75 10.59
CA THR A 126 11.46 0.70 11.60
C THR A 126 10.62 -0.56 11.36
N VAL A 127 9.56 -0.47 10.56
CA VAL A 127 8.69 -1.62 10.20
C VAL A 127 8.86 -2.05 8.74
N VAL A 128 9.84 -1.49 8.02
CA VAL A 128 10.03 -1.71 6.59
C VAL A 128 11.26 -2.57 6.31
N THR A 129 11.07 -3.63 5.53
CA THR A 129 12.16 -4.31 4.81
C THR A 129 12.05 -4.00 3.32
N VAL A 130 13.11 -3.44 2.72
CA VAL A 130 13.17 -3.24 1.26
C VAL A 130 13.58 -4.56 0.59
N ILE A 131 12.66 -5.16 -0.17
CA ILE A 131 12.88 -6.47 -0.83
C ILE A 131 13.50 -6.31 -2.21
N LYS A 132 13.24 -5.17 -2.88
CA LYS A 132 13.79 -4.90 -4.21
C LYS A 132 14.06 -3.41 -4.38
N ALA A 133 15.33 -3.10 -4.63
CA ALA A 133 15.82 -1.77 -4.97
C ALA A 133 15.37 -1.35 -6.39
N PRO A 134 15.49 -0.05 -6.76
CA PRO A 134 15.11 0.46 -8.07
C PRO A 134 15.77 -0.34 -9.20
N GLY A 135 14.97 -1.02 -10.03
CA GLY A 135 15.47 -1.90 -11.10
C GLY A 135 14.54 -3.04 -11.51
N GLY A 136 13.37 -3.16 -10.90
CA GLY A 136 12.32 -4.09 -11.31
C GLY A 136 11.21 -3.42 -12.10
N LYS A 137 10.66 -4.13 -13.10
CA LYS A 137 9.41 -3.78 -13.77
C LYS A 137 8.27 -3.82 -12.75
N TYR A 138 7.53 -2.72 -12.58
CA TYR A 138 6.40 -2.63 -11.66
C TYR A 138 5.28 -1.78 -12.28
N HIS A 139 4.03 -2.09 -11.88
CA HIS A 139 2.80 -1.52 -12.45
C HIS A 139 2.24 -0.41 -11.51
N PRO A 140 2.36 0.87 -11.88
CA PRO A 140 1.74 2.01 -11.23
C PRO A 140 0.29 2.19 -11.69
N TRP A 141 -0.55 2.71 -10.80
CA TRP A 141 -1.80 3.41 -11.08
C TRP A 141 -1.85 4.70 -10.31
#